data_AF-A0A8H4UXZ5-F1
#
_entry.id   AF-A0A8H4UXZ5-F1
#
_cell.length_a   1.000
_cell.length_b   1.000
_cell.length_c   1.000
_cell.angle_alpha   90.00
_cell.angle_beta   90.00
_cell.angle_gamma   90.00
#
_symmetry.space_group_name_H-M   'P 1'
#
loop_
_entity.id
_entity.type
_entity.pdbx_description
1 polymer ?
#
loop_
_entity_poly.entity_id
_entity_poly.type
_entity_poly.pdbx_seq_one_letter_code
_entity_poly.pdbx_strand_id
1 'polypeptide(L)'
;MTIPSQYADMIPSIAFNVPDLEGQARLELKSANTGDEVACIESEVTNGKTLQIPAVSYVAAGIVAASLALSGLTALVTAGHPGAATSSPSFGEVIGWFQTLATSGALSVQYPTVYRTFTSNFAFAGGLIPWSDMQNSIDSFRNVTGGNTTQNNYEYLRNATLTFDDGSTNASLTKRVLSDLLERSALFVRDFSTSDNATTNSSASSGIVAELKGIQAWVEQLYIPSSNMFMTVLLFFAIVVAAIAVGILLVKVVLEAWALYGSFPQSLVDFRKHYWGLLGRTITNLVLIVYGIWVLYCVYQFTRGDSWAAKLLAGLTLAAFTGLLAGFSVRIWLLAHQYKKSQGDNSF
;
A
#
# COMPACT_ATOMS: atom_id res chain seq x y z
N MET A 1 -20.32 34.31 -3.87
CA MET A 1 -19.80 34.71 -5.19
C MET A 1 -20.45 33.81 -6.22
N THR A 2 -21.28 34.37 -7.09
CA THR A 2 -21.88 33.65 -8.23
C THR A 2 -20.94 33.77 -9.41
N ILE A 3 -20.42 32.64 -9.90
CA ILE A 3 -19.61 32.60 -11.12
C ILE A 3 -20.52 33.00 -12.28
N PRO A 4 -20.12 33.96 -13.14
CA PRO A 4 -20.93 34.35 -14.30
C PRO A 4 -21.22 33.15 -15.20
N SER A 5 -22.48 32.98 -15.63
CA SER A 5 -22.93 31.80 -16.40
C SER A 5 -22.14 31.57 -17.68
N GLN A 6 -21.68 32.65 -18.32
CA GLN A 6 -20.81 32.60 -19.50
C GLN A 6 -19.52 31.80 -19.31
N TYR A 7 -18.98 31.74 -18.09
CA TYR A 7 -17.79 30.94 -17.77
C TYR A 7 -18.16 29.55 -17.25
N ALA A 8 -19.30 29.41 -16.58
CA ALA A 8 -19.80 28.12 -16.10
C ALA A 8 -20.20 27.19 -17.27
N ASP A 9 -20.81 27.74 -18.31
CA ASP A 9 -21.28 26.99 -19.49
C ASP A 9 -20.12 26.52 -20.40
N MET A 10 -18.93 27.11 -20.26
CA MET A 10 -17.73 26.66 -20.97
C MET A 10 -17.08 25.42 -20.33
N ILE A 11 -17.45 25.08 -19.09
CA ILE A 11 -16.92 23.91 -18.40
C ILE A 11 -17.72 22.68 -18.87
N PRO A 12 -17.10 21.71 -19.56
CA PRO A 12 -17.83 20.57 -20.07
C PRO A 12 -18.40 19.75 -18.91
N SER A 13 -19.63 19.24 -19.08
CA SER A 13 -20.37 18.50 -18.05
C SER A 13 -19.64 17.25 -17.53
N ILE A 14 -18.70 16.70 -18.32
CA ILE A 14 -17.82 15.60 -17.91
C ILE A 14 -16.95 15.95 -16.70
N ALA A 15 -16.53 17.22 -16.58
CA ALA A 15 -15.73 17.70 -15.45
C ALA A 15 -16.47 17.62 -14.12
N PHE A 16 -17.81 17.52 -14.17
CA PHE A 16 -18.65 17.35 -12.99
C PHE A 16 -18.97 15.90 -12.63
N ASN A 17 -18.66 14.95 -13.50
CA ASN A 17 -19.03 13.54 -13.33
C ASN A 17 -17.83 12.64 -13.05
N VAL A 18 -16.64 12.98 -13.56
CA VAL A 18 -15.42 12.21 -13.33
C VAL A 18 -14.85 12.56 -11.95
N PRO A 19 -14.71 11.58 -11.03
CA PRO A 19 -14.16 11.84 -9.69
C PRO A 19 -12.67 12.16 -9.73
N ASP A 20 -12.18 12.91 -8.74
CA ASP A 20 -10.80 13.38 -8.58
C ASP A 20 -10.25 14.15 -9.81
N LEU A 21 -11.14 14.75 -10.61
CA LEU A 21 -10.72 15.58 -11.73
C LEU A 21 -10.12 16.89 -11.20
N GLU A 22 -8.85 17.09 -11.51
CA GLU A 22 -8.09 18.29 -11.14
C GLU A 22 -8.08 19.28 -12.30
N GLY A 23 -8.33 20.55 -11.99
CA GLY A 23 -8.16 21.66 -12.90
C GLY A 23 -7.28 22.72 -12.24
N GLN A 24 -6.37 23.32 -12.99
CA GLN A 24 -5.56 24.45 -12.51
C GLN A 24 -6.18 25.75 -13.02
N ALA A 25 -6.63 26.61 -12.11
CA ALA A 25 -7.07 27.96 -12.42
C ALA A 25 -5.89 28.91 -12.18
N ARG A 26 -5.40 29.57 -13.23
CA ARG A 26 -4.30 30.52 -13.15
C ARG A 26 -4.81 31.94 -13.42
N LEU A 27 -4.59 32.84 -12.47
CA LEU A 27 -4.89 34.26 -12.59
C LEU A 27 -3.57 35.02 -12.74
N GLU A 28 -3.28 35.45 -13.98
CA GLU A 28 -2.11 36.26 -14.30
C GLU A 28 -2.50 37.75 -14.29
N LEU A 29 -1.82 38.55 -13.45
CA LEU A 29 -1.90 40.00 -13.46
C LEU A 29 -0.74 40.55 -14.29
N LYS A 30 -1.06 41.14 -15.46
CA LYS A 30 -0.07 41.77 -16.34
C LYS A 30 -0.15 43.30 -16.27
N SER A 31 0.99 43.96 -16.33
CA SER A 31 1.10 45.41 -16.43
C SER A 31 0.48 45.90 -17.75
N ALA A 32 -0.42 46.87 -17.68
CA ALA A 32 -1.12 47.39 -18.87
C ALA A 32 -0.18 48.09 -19.88
N ASN A 33 0.93 48.65 -19.41
CA ASN A 33 1.84 49.44 -20.23
C ASN A 33 2.98 48.61 -20.85
N THR A 34 3.47 47.60 -20.14
CA THR A 34 4.64 46.82 -20.55
C THR A 34 4.29 45.39 -20.96
N GLY A 35 3.11 44.88 -20.55
CA GLY A 35 2.73 43.47 -20.71
C GLY A 35 3.42 42.52 -19.73
N ASP A 36 4.34 43.03 -18.89
CA ASP A 36 5.08 42.23 -17.91
C ASP A 36 4.16 41.63 -16.84
N GLU A 37 4.45 40.39 -16.45
CA GLU A 37 3.74 39.68 -15.39
C GLU A 37 4.10 40.23 -14.02
N VAL A 38 3.11 40.78 -13.31
CA VAL A 38 3.26 41.41 -12.00
C VAL A 38 2.90 40.45 -10.88
N ALA A 39 1.94 39.55 -11.11
CA ALA A 39 1.57 38.51 -10.15
C ALA A 39 0.91 37.32 -10.86
N CYS A 40 1.16 36.10 -10.37
CA CYS A 40 0.43 34.89 -10.75
C CYS A 40 -0.18 34.27 -9.49
N ILE A 41 -1.49 34.01 -9.53
CA ILE A 41 -2.18 33.25 -8.48
C ILE A 41 -2.69 31.97 -9.13
N GLU A 42 -2.15 30.83 -8.70
CA GLU A 42 -2.62 29.52 -9.14
C GLU A 42 -3.48 28.90 -8.04
N SER A 43 -4.62 28.34 -8.42
CA SER A 43 -5.53 27.65 -7.51
C SER A 43 -6.03 26.35 -8.14
N GLU A 44 -6.02 25.28 -7.35
CA GLU A 44 -6.49 23.97 -7.76
C GLU A 44 -8.01 23.84 -7.55
N VAL A 45 -8.73 23.57 -8.64
CA VAL A 45 -10.16 23.34 -8.67
C VAL A 45 -10.43 21.84 -8.75
N THR A 46 -11.27 21.34 -7.85
CA THR A 46 -11.70 19.93 -7.82
C THR A 46 -13.22 19.84 -7.88
N ASN A 47 -13.72 18.73 -8.41
CA ASN A 47 -15.15 18.43 -8.42
C ASN A 47 -15.70 17.95 -7.06
N GLY A 48 -14.85 17.68 -6.07
CA GLY A 48 -15.28 17.22 -4.73
C GLY A 48 -15.79 15.77 -4.68
N LYS A 49 -15.65 15.04 -5.79
CA LYS A 49 -15.86 13.58 -5.88
C LYS A 49 -14.51 12.88 -5.79
N THR A 50 -14.47 11.69 -5.17
CA THR A 50 -13.23 10.90 -5.07
C THR A 50 -13.44 9.43 -5.43
N LEU A 51 -12.41 8.82 -6.02
CA LEU A 51 -12.29 7.39 -6.30
C LEU A 51 -11.74 6.60 -5.10
N GLN A 52 -11.24 7.25 -4.06
CA GLN A 52 -10.79 6.58 -2.84
C GLN A 52 -12.00 6.34 -1.95
N ILE A 53 -12.55 5.14 -2.07
CA ILE A 53 -13.78 4.73 -1.39
C ILE A 53 -13.47 3.46 -0.60
N PRO A 54 -13.56 3.48 0.74
CA PRO A 54 -13.25 2.32 1.57
C PRO A 54 -14.04 1.05 1.18
N ALA A 55 -15.26 1.22 0.66
CA ALA A 55 -16.08 0.12 0.16
C ALA A 55 -15.38 -0.70 -0.95
N VAL A 56 -14.63 -0.05 -1.85
CA VAL A 56 -13.89 -0.73 -2.92
C VAL A 56 -12.80 -1.62 -2.34
N SER A 57 -12.05 -1.13 -1.37
CA SER A 57 -11.03 -1.91 -0.66
C SER A 57 -11.64 -3.12 0.07
N TYR A 58 -12.78 -2.96 0.74
CA TYR A 58 -13.44 -4.08 1.44
C TYR A 58 -13.98 -5.13 0.47
N VAL A 59 -14.58 -4.72 -0.65
CA VAL A 59 -15.05 -5.66 -1.68
C VAL A 59 -13.86 -6.40 -2.30
N ALA A 60 -12.77 -5.70 -2.64
CA ALA A 60 -11.56 -6.31 -3.17
C ALA A 60 -10.95 -7.32 -2.19
N ALA A 61 -10.87 -6.96 -0.90
CA ALA A 61 -10.43 -7.87 0.16
C ALA A 61 -11.37 -9.09 0.30
N GLY A 62 -12.68 -8.90 0.13
CA GLY A 62 -13.65 -9.99 0.08
C GLY A 62 -13.43 -10.95 -1.08
N ILE A 63 -13.10 -10.44 -2.27
CA ILE A 63 -12.75 -11.27 -3.44
C ILE A 63 -11.47 -12.07 -3.19
N VAL A 64 -10.46 -11.46 -2.57
CA VAL A 64 -9.22 -12.15 -2.14
C VAL A 64 -9.52 -13.26 -1.12
N ALA A 65 -10.39 -12.99 -0.14
CA ALA A 65 -10.77 -13.98 0.86
C ALA A 65 -11.56 -15.15 0.24
N ALA A 66 -12.47 -14.85 -0.69
CA ALA A 66 -13.24 -15.87 -1.41
C ALA A 66 -12.34 -16.76 -2.27
N SER A 67 -11.37 -16.17 -2.99
CA SER A 67 -10.42 -16.93 -3.81
C SER A 67 -9.46 -17.78 -2.95
N LEU A 68 -9.10 -17.30 -1.76
CA LEU A 68 -8.35 -18.09 -0.77
C LEU A 68 -9.14 -19.31 -0.30
N ALA A 69 -10.41 -19.12 0.06
CA ALA A 69 -11.29 -20.21 0.48
C ALA A 69 -11.46 -21.26 -0.62
N LEU A 70 -11.68 -20.81 -1.86
CA LEU A 70 -11.81 -21.69 -3.03
C LEU A 70 -10.51 -22.45 -3.32
N SER A 71 -9.37 -21.76 -3.25
CA SER A 71 -8.04 -22.37 -3.42
C SER A 71 -7.75 -23.39 -2.31
N GLY A 72 -8.13 -23.10 -1.06
CA GLY A 72 -8.01 -24.02 0.07
C GLY A 72 -8.87 -25.28 -0.08
N LEU A 73 -10.12 -25.12 -0.50
CA LEU A 73 -11.04 -26.25 -0.74
C LEU A 73 -10.53 -27.17 -1.85
N THR A 74 -10.08 -26.60 -2.97
CA THR A 74 -9.53 -27.39 -4.09
C THR A 74 -8.26 -28.14 -3.67
N ALA A 75 -7.40 -27.55 -2.83
CA ALA A 75 -6.21 -28.21 -2.30
C ALA A 75 -6.54 -29.43 -1.40
N LEU A 76 -7.67 -29.39 -0.68
CA LEU A 76 -8.14 -30.52 0.14
C LEU A 76 -8.70 -31.66 -0.73
N VAL A 77 -9.46 -31.33 -1.77
CA VAL A 77 -10.05 -32.32 -2.68
C VAL A 77 -9.00 -32.99 -3.56
N THR A 78 -7.96 -32.26 -3.95
CA THR A 78 -6.87 -32.76 -4.80
C THR A 78 -5.71 -33.36 -4.00
N ALA A 79 -5.79 -33.39 -2.67
CA ALA A 79 -4.78 -34.02 -1.81
C ALA A 79 -4.65 -35.51 -2.15
N GLY A 80 -3.58 -35.86 -2.88
CA GLY A 80 -3.32 -37.22 -3.37
C GLY A 80 -3.24 -37.37 -4.89
N HIS A 81 -3.55 -36.32 -5.67
CA HIS A 81 -3.46 -36.31 -7.12
C HIS A 81 -2.43 -35.26 -7.59
N PRO A 82 -1.13 -35.61 -7.70
CA PRO A 82 -0.12 -34.72 -8.24
C PRO A 82 -0.48 -34.28 -9.67
N GLY A 83 -0.58 -32.97 -9.91
CA GLY A 83 -0.89 -32.42 -11.24
C GLY A 83 -2.38 -32.19 -11.53
N ALA A 84 -3.27 -32.35 -10.55
CA ALA A 84 -4.68 -31.97 -10.71
C ALA A 84 -4.82 -30.46 -11.03
N ALA A 85 -5.71 -30.14 -11.98
CA ALA A 85 -5.96 -28.76 -12.39
C ALA A 85 -6.53 -27.94 -11.22
N THR A 86 -5.90 -26.81 -10.90
CA THR A 86 -6.42 -25.83 -9.94
C THR A 86 -7.49 -24.97 -10.59
N SER A 87 -8.58 -24.69 -9.88
CA SER A 87 -9.61 -23.78 -10.38
C SER A 87 -9.06 -22.35 -10.51
N SER A 88 -9.29 -21.72 -11.67
CA SER A 88 -9.03 -20.30 -11.90
C SER A 88 -10.31 -19.49 -11.66
N PRO A 89 -10.25 -18.27 -11.09
CA PRO A 89 -9.04 -17.58 -10.63
C PRO A 89 -8.53 -18.11 -9.29
N SER A 90 -7.22 -18.36 -9.21
CA SER A 90 -6.55 -18.78 -7.98
C SER A 90 -6.29 -17.60 -7.05
N PHE A 91 -6.07 -17.87 -5.76
CA PHE A 91 -5.71 -16.83 -4.79
C PHE A 91 -4.51 -15.98 -5.23
N GLY A 92 -3.45 -16.64 -5.74
CA GLY A 92 -2.24 -15.98 -6.22
C GLY A 92 -2.49 -15.06 -7.42
N GLU A 93 -3.38 -15.47 -8.34
CA GLU A 93 -3.76 -14.64 -9.49
C GLU A 93 -4.52 -13.39 -9.06
N VAL A 94 -5.51 -13.53 -8.16
CA VAL A 94 -6.32 -12.41 -7.68
C VAL A 94 -5.46 -11.40 -6.91
N ILE A 95 -4.65 -11.88 -5.95
CA ILE A 95 -3.81 -10.97 -5.16
C ILE A 95 -2.69 -10.36 -6.00
N GLY A 96 -2.10 -11.12 -6.94
CA GLY A 96 -1.08 -10.63 -7.86
C GLY A 96 -1.61 -9.54 -8.81
N TRP A 97 -2.87 -9.66 -9.24
CA TRP A 97 -3.53 -8.63 -10.05
C TRP A 97 -3.73 -7.34 -9.25
N PHE A 98 -4.22 -7.43 -8.01
CA PHE A 98 -4.35 -6.26 -7.13
C PHE A 98 -3.00 -5.66 -6.73
N GLN A 99 -1.97 -6.48 -6.54
CA GLN A 99 -0.59 -6.01 -6.33
C GLN A 99 -0.06 -5.24 -7.53
N THR A 100 -0.39 -5.67 -8.75
CA THR A 100 -0.01 -4.95 -9.97
C THR A 100 -0.67 -3.58 -10.03
N LEU A 101 -1.96 -3.49 -9.71
CA LEU A 101 -2.69 -2.21 -9.62
C LEU A 101 -2.12 -1.28 -8.54
N ALA A 102 -1.76 -1.82 -7.39
CA ALA A 102 -1.13 -1.05 -6.32
C ALA A 102 0.27 -0.54 -6.73
N THR A 103 1.09 -1.43 -7.29
CA THR A 103 2.47 -1.11 -7.68
C THR A 103 2.51 -0.15 -8.86
N SER A 104 1.55 -0.21 -9.78
CA SER A 104 1.47 0.73 -10.90
C SER A 104 1.19 2.17 -10.42
N GLY A 105 0.38 2.36 -9.38
CA GLY A 105 0.19 3.68 -8.74
C GLY A 105 1.41 4.20 -7.98
N ALA A 106 2.31 3.29 -7.58
CA ALA A 106 3.51 3.58 -6.79
C ALA A 106 4.75 3.93 -7.65
N LEU A 107 4.66 3.90 -8.98
CA LEU A 107 5.76 4.24 -9.87
C LEU A 107 6.11 5.73 -9.78
N SER A 108 7.36 6.09 -10.10
CA SER A 108 7.85 7.47 -10.09
C SER A 108 7.40 8.32 -11.29
N VAL A 109 6.19 8.06 -11.79
CA VAL A 109 5.59 8.77 -12.92
C VAL A 109 4.61 9.82 -12.40
N GLN A 110 4.49 10.93 -13.12
CA GLN A 110 3.48 11.95 -12.87
C GLN A 110 2.10 11.41 -13.24
N TYR A 111 1.44 10.72 -12.30
CA TYR A 111 0.09 10.22 -12.49
C TYR A 111 -0.94 11.32 -12.21
N PRO A 112 -2.02 11.41 -13.02
CA PRO A 112 -3.15 12.25 -12.67
C PRO A 112 -3.76 11.79 -11.34
N THR A 113 -4.31 12.72 -10.57
CA THR A 113 -4.84 12.47 -9.22
C THR A 113 -5.94 11.39 -9.24
N VAL A 114 -6.73 11.31 -10.30
CA VAL A 114 -7.71 10.24 -10.55
C VAL A 114 -7.10 8.84 -10.44
N TYR A 115 -5.97 8.61 -11.11
CA TYR A 115 -5.34 7.30 -11.16
C TYR A 115 -4.66 6.95 -9.82
N ARG A 116 -3.99 7.93 -9.21
CA ARG A 116 -3.33 7.74 -7.90
C ARG A 116 -4.35 7.38 -6.81
N THR A 117 -5.49 8.05 -6.83
CA THR A 117 -6.58 7.86 -5.86
C THR A 117 -7.39 6.59 -6.13
N PHE A 118 -7.48 6.15 -7.39
CA PHE A 118 -8.02 4.83 -7.73
C PHE A 118 -7.14 3.68 -7.23
N THR A 119 -5.84 3.73 -7.52
CA THR A 119 -4.88 2.67 -7.17
C THR A 119 -4.67 2.52 -5.67
N SER A 120 -4.85 3.60 -4.89
CA SER A 120 -4.77 3.59 -3.43
C SER A 120 -5.78 2.64 -2.78
N ASN A 121 -6.93 2.36 -3.41
CA ASN A 121 -7.92 1.39 -2.91
C ASN A 121 -7.37 -0.05 -2.84
N PHE A 122 -6.34 -0.38 -3.63
CA PHE A 122 -5.74 -1.70 -3.69
C PHE A 122 -4.45 -1.82 -2.88
N ALA A 123 -4.08 -0.78 -2.12
CA ALA A 123 -2.84 -0.74 -1.35
C ALA A 123 -2.70 -1.88 -0.32
N PHE A 124 -3.82 -2.40 0.18
CA PHE A 124 -3.84 -3.56 1.07
C PHE A 124 -3.17 -4.80 0.44
N ALA A 125 -3.23 -4.96 -0.89
CA ALA A 125 -2.63 -6.09 -1.59
C ALA A 125 -1.10 -6.04 -1.56
N GLY A 126 -0.52 -4.83 -1.45
CA GLY A 126 0.89 -4.61 -1.16
C GLY A 126 1.23 -4.64 0.34
N GLY A 127 0.26 -4.89 1.22
CA GLY A 127 0.46 -4.90 2.67
C GLY A 127 0.52 -3.51 3.31
N LEU A 128 0.07 -2.47 2.59
CA LEU A 128 -0.01 -1.11 3.12
C LEU A 128 -1.42 -0.86 3.63
N ILE A 129 -1.57 -0.91 4.94
CA ILE A 129 -2.85 -0.67 5.63
C ILE A 129 -2.64 0.45 6.65
N PRO A 130 -3.41 1.55 6.58
CA PRO A 130 -3.24 2.68 7.48
C PRO A 130 -3.96 2.46 8.80
N TRP A 131 -3.34 1.66 9.66
CA TRP A 131 -3.81 1.44 11.03
C TRP A 131 -3.05 2.34 12.00
N SER A 132 -3.75 3.27 12.66
CA SER A 132 -3.19 4.23 13.62
C SER A 132 -2.29 3.61 14.70
N ASP A 133 -2.76 2.61 15.45
CA ASP A 133 -2.01 2.00 16.54
C ASP A 133 -0.74 1.31 16.05
N MET A 134 -0.82 0.67 14.89
CA MET A 134 0.33 0.06 14.22
C MET A 134 1.35 1.13 13.84
N GLN A 135 0.92 2.23 13.20
CA GLN A 135 1.81 3.31 12.81
C GLN A 135 2.47 3.97 14.02
N ASN A 136 1.70 4.27 15.07
CA ASN A 136 2.22 4.83 16.32
C ASN A 136 3.22 3.89 17.02
N SER A 137 2.97 2.57 17.00
CA SER A 137 3.93 1.59 17.52
C SER A 137 5.22 1.53 16.69
N ILE A 138 5.12 1.67 15.36
CA ILE A 138 6.29 1.73 14.47
C ILE A 138 7.07 3.01 14.73
N ASP A 139 6.41 4.15 14.92
CA ASP A 139 7.06 5.42 15.23
C ASP A 139 7.76 5.37 16.59
N SER A 140 7.16 4.74 17.60
CA SER A 140 7.80 4.48 18.89
C SER A 140 9.06 3.61 18.74
N PHE A 141 8.97 2.52 17.96
CA PHE A 141 10.13 1.66 17.66
C PHE A 141 11.24 2.40 16.91
N ARG A 142 10.88 3.24 15.93
CA ARG A 142 11.84 4.07 15.19
C ARG A 142 12.52 5.10 16.08
N ASN A 143 11.79 5.73 16.99
CA ASN A 143 12.33 6.69 17.94
C ASN A 143 13.44 6.06 18.81
N VAL A 144 13.23 4.84 19.29
CA VAL A 144 14.23 4.11 20.10
C VAL A 144 15.40 3.60 19.26
N THR A 145 15.18 3.34 17.97
CA THR A 145 16.20 2.79 17.05
C THR A 145 16.90 3.87 16.21
N GLY A 146 16.82 5.13 16.64
CA GLY A 146 17.58 6.25 16.07
C GLY A 146 16.98 6.85 14.80
N GLY A 147 15.71 6.59 14.48
CA GLY A 147 15.00 7.24 13.39
C GLY A 147 14.51 8.65 13.76
N ASN A 148 14.51 9.54 12.78
CA ASN A 148 13.95 10.89 12.85
C ASN A 148 12.41 10.87 12.81
N THR A 149 11.79 11.09 13.97
CA THR A 149 10.32 11.15 14.15
C THR A 149 9.77 12.58 14.23
N THR A 150 10.63 13.61 14.09
CA THR A 150 10.21 15.02 14.22
C THR A 150 9.44 15.51 12.98
N GLN A 151 9.83 15.03 11.79
CA GLN A 151 9.22 15.42 10.51
C GLN A 151 8.61 14.24 9.73
N ASN A 152 8.85 12.99 10.17
CA ASN A 152 8.41 11.79 9.47
C ASN A 152 7.77 10.79 10.44
N ASN A 153 6.60 11.17 10.96
CA ASN A 153 5.79 10.46 11.95
C ASN A 153 4.31 10.52 11.53
N TYR A 154 3.54 9.52 11.91
CA TYR A 154 2.11 9.39 11.62
C TYR A 154 1.29 10.62 12.06
N GLU A 155 1.50 11.11 13.28
CA GLU A 155 0.75 12.27 13.81
C GLU A 155 1.04 13.56 13.03
N TYR A 156 2.29 13.73 12.60
CA TYR A 156 2.69 14.85 11.74
C TYR A 156 2.02 14.74 10.37
N LEU A 157 2.07 13.55 9.75
CA LEU A 157 1.51 13.31 8.42
C LEU A 157 -0.01 13.51 8.39
N ARG A 158 -0.71 13.12 9.45
CA ARG A 158 -2.15 13.35 9.61
C ARG A 158 -2.50 14.85 9.64
N ASN A 159 -1.60 15.67 10.17
CA ASN A 159 -1.77 17.12 10.29
C ASN A 159 -1.15 17.92 9.14
N ALA A 160 -0.30 17.31 8.30
CA ALA A 160 0.27 17.93 7.11
C ALA A 160 -0.75 18.08 5.95
N THR A 161 -0.42 18.99 5.02
CA THR A 161 -1.06 19.09 3.68
C THR A 161 -0.06 18.57 2.67
N LEU A 162 -0.42 17.51 1.95
CA LEU A 162 0.48 16.88 0.99
C LEU A 162 0.38 17.59 -0.35
N THR A 163 1.52 18.01 -0.89
CA THR A 163 1.61 18.62 -2.22
C THR A 163 2.46 17.71 -3.10
N PHE A 164 1.91 17.32 -4.24
CA PHE A 164 2.57 16.39 -5.15
C PHE A 164 3.33 17.14 -6.24
N ASP A 165 4.23 16.45 -6.93
CA ASP A 165 5.03 17.03 -8.02
C ASP A 165 4.20 17.69 -9.14
N ASP A 166 2.90 17.35 -9.26
CA ASP A 166 1.97 17.95 -10.25
C ASP A 166 1.37 19.28 -9.77
N GLY A 167 1.74 19.73 -8.57
CA GLY A 167 1.07 20.82 -7.86
C GLY A 167 -0.26 20.43 -7.22
N SER A 168 -0.72 19.18 -7.37
CA SER A 168 -1.97 18.73 -6.74
C SER A 168 -1.84 18.58 -5.23
N THR A 169 -2.91 18.87 -4.50
CA THR A 169 -2.94 18.83 -3.03
C THR A 169 -3.98 17.84 -2.52
N ASN A 170 -3.53 16.86 -1.72
CA ASN A 170 -4.44 15.99 -0.97
C ASN A 170 -4.71 16.62 0.41
N ALA A 171 -5.53 17.67 0.43
CA ALA A 171 -6.12 18.14 1.66
C ALA A 171 -7.33 17.26 1.99
N SER A 172 -7.36 16.65 3.17
CA SER A 172 -8.60 16.02 3.66
C SER A 172 -9.72 17.07 3.62
N LEU A 173 -10.90 16.67 3.10
CA LEU A 173 -12.06 17.57 2.95
C LEU A 173 -12.38 18.38 4.21
N THR A 174 -12.11 17.78 5.38
CA THR A 174 -12.27 18.40 6.71
C THR A 174 -11.33 19.60 6.93
N LYS A 175 -10.10 19.54 6.40
CA LYS A 175 -9.16 20.67 6.48
C LYS A 175 -9.46 21.75 5.46
N ARG A 176 -9.99 21.41 4.27
CA ARG A 176 -10.36 22.42 3.27
C ARG A 176 -11.47 23.35 3.78
N VAL A 177 -12.42 22.83 4.55
CA VAL A 177 -13.45 23.66 5.21
C VAL A 177 -12.84 24.53 6.31
N LEU A 178 -11.92 23.99 7.11
CA LEU A 178 -11.32 24.73 8.22
C LEU A 178 -10.30 25.77 7.73
N SER A 179 -9.55 25.47 6.65
CA SER A 179 -8.65 26.39 5.98
C SER A 179 -9.40 27.45 5.18
N ASP A 180 -10.51 27.12 4.52
CA ASP A 180 -11.37 28.12 3.84
C ASP A 180 -12.04 29.06 4.86
N LEU A 181 -12.41 28.56 6.04
CA LEU A 181 -12.89 29.40 7.15
C LEU A 181 -11.78 30.23 7.80
N LEU A 182 -10.56 29.69 7.92
CA LEU A 182 -9.40 30.42 8.44
C LEU A 182 -8.87 31.46 7.44
N GLU A 183 -8.79 31.15 6.15
CA GLU A 183 -8.44 32.11 5.09
C GLU A 183 -9.50 33.19 4.94
N ARG A 184 -10.80 32.84 5.07
CA ARG A 184 -11.85 33.86 5.17
C ARG A 184 -11.70 34.75 6.39
N SER A 185 -11.16 34.25 7.52
CA SER A 185 -10.86 35.09 8.68
C SER A 185 -9.57 35.93 8.51
N ALA A 186 -8.57 35.39 7.78
CA ALA A 186 -7.31 36.08 7.53
C ALA A 186 -7.43 37.17 6.45
N LEU A 187 -8.36 37.05 5.51
CA LEU A 187 -8.66 38.09 4.51
C LEU A 187 -9.36 39.32 5.09
N PHE A 188 -9.84 39.28 6.34
CA PHE A 188 -10.30 40.46 7.07
C PHE A 188 -9.19 41.14 7.91
N VAL A 189 -7.96 40.62 7.91
CA VAL A 189 -6.82 41.15 8.68
C VAL A 189 -5.62 41.47 7.77
N ARG A 190 -5.87 41.95 6.55
CA ARG A 190 -4.83 42.74 5.84
C ARG A 190 -4.80 44.14 6.45
N ASP A 191 -4.24 44.22 7.65
CA ASP A 191 -3.72 45.47 8.18
C ASP A 191 -2.32 45.69 7.64
N PHE A 192 -2.06 46.95 7.35
CA PHE A 192 -0.89 47.53 6.74
C PHE A 192 0.34 47.36 7.63
N SER A 193 1.44 46.81 7.11
CA SER A 193 2.74 46.98 7.77
C SER A 193 3.90 47.00 6.78
N THR A 194 4.40 48.22 6.62
CA THR A 194 5.72 48.64 6.15
C THR A 194 6.87 47.81 6.72
N SER A 195 7.94 47.74 5.94
CA SER A 195 9.25 47.19 6.28
C SER A 195 9.71 47.53 7.70
N ASP A 196 9.99 46.52 8.51
CA ASP A 196 10.98 46.64 9.59
C ASP A 196 11.61 45.29 9.96
N ASN A 197 12.90 45.37 10.24
CA ASN A 197 13.85 44.30 10.44
C ASN A 197 13.74 43.76 11.87
N ALA A 198 13.12 42.60 12.07
CA ALA A 198 13.12 41.91 13.36
C ALA A 198 13.13 40.39 13.19
N THR A 199 14.27 39.78 13.55
CA THR A 199 14.42 38.35 13.83
C THR A 199 13.34 37.89 14.82
N THR A 200 12.38 37.10 14.34
CA THR A 200 11.40 36.44 15.18
C THR A 200 11.20 35.00 14.73
N ASN A 201 11.59 34.08 15.62
CA ASN A 201 11.10 32.71 15.65
C ASN A 201 9.58 32.72 15.63
N SER A 202 9.01 32.57 14.45
CA SER A 202 7.58 32.42 14.24
C SER A 202 7.33 30.95 13.89
N SER A 203 6.97 30.18 14.92
CA SER A 203 6.21 28.94 14.78
C SER A 203 4.82 29.26 14.24
N ALA A 204 4.76 29.75 12.99
CA ALA A 204 3.56 29.76 12.20
C ALA A 204 3.46 28.39 11.55
N SER A 205 2.47 27.60 11.97
CA SER A 205 2.09 26.33 11.34
C SER A 205 1.46 26.60 9.96
N SER A 206 2.22 27.25 9.08
CA SER A 206 1.96 27.27 7.64
C SER A 206 2.13 25.84 7.16
N GLY A 207 1.06 25.26 6.61
CA GLY A 207 1.02 23.87 6.15
C GLY A 207 2.32 23.50 5.43
N ILE A 208 3.08 22.62 6.04
CA ILE A 208 4.44 22.32 5.61
C ILE A 208 4.32 21.48 4.34
N VAL A 209 4.62 22.12 3.21
CA VAL A 209 4.60 21.55 1.86
C VAL A 209 5.77 20.58 1.74
N ALA A 210 5.52 19.29 1.84
CA ALA A 210 6.49 18.27 1.43
C ALA A 210 6.29 18.00 -0.07
N GLU A 211 7.31 18.25 -0.90
CA GLU A 211 7.35 17.86 -2.31
C GLU A 211 7.69 16.37 -2.38
N LEU A 212 6.71 15.54 -2.74
CA LEU A 212 6.81 14.08 -2.63
C LEU A 212 6.88 13.45 -4.02
N LYS A 213 7.98 12.70 -4.27
CA LYS A 213 8.23 12.02 -5.56
C LYS A 213 7.97 10.52 -5.47
N GLY A 214 7.27 9.99 -6.46
CA GLY A 214 7.07 8.56 -6.70
C GLY A 214 6.39 7.80 -5.55
N ILE A 215 6.96 6.65 -5.17
CA ILE A 215 6.35 5.75 -4.16
C ILE A 215 6.08 6.44 -2.81
N GLN A 216 6.88 7.47 -2.48
CA GLN A 216 6.70 8.25 -1.27
C GLN A 216 5.34 8.97 -1.26
N ALA A 217 5.03 9.67 -2.34
CA ALA A 217 3.75 10.36 -2.52
C ALA A 217 2.57 9.39 -2.41
N TRP A 218 2.70 8.22 -3.04
CA TRP A 218 1.64 7.24 -3.04
C TRP A 218 1.37 6.64 -1.65
N VAL A 219 2.42 6.35 -0.87
CA VAL A 219 2.27 5.82 0.50
C VAL A 219 1.81 6.89 1.49
N GLU A 220 2.29 8.13 1.36
CA GLU A 220 1.89 9.22 2.23
C GLU A 220 0.44 9.67 2.00
N GLN A 221 -0.11 9.53 0.78
CA GLN A 221 -1.54 9.68 0.51
C GLN A 221 -2.40 8.70 1.32
N LEU A 222 -1.87 7.54 1.70
CA LEU A 222 -2.54 6.58 2.55
C LEU A 222 -2.42 6.90 4.04
N TYR A 223 -1.83 8.03 4.44
CA TYR A 223 -1.47 8.35 5.83
C TYR A 223 -0.45 7.39 6.44
N ILE A 224 0.43 6.80 5.62
CA ILE A 224 1.56 6.00 6.10
C ILE A 224 2.83 6.82 5.88
N PRO A 225 3.59 7.13 6.94
CA PRO A 225 4.88 7.79 6.78
C PRO A 225 5.82 6.94 5.94
N SER A 226 6.54 7.57 5.02
CA SER A 226 7.40 6.86 4.08
C SER A 226 8.49 6.03 4.75
N SER A 227 9.02 6.49 5.88
CA SER A 227 9.97 5.72 6.68
C SER A 227 9.33 4.55 7.48
N ASN A 228 8.00 4.49 7.61
CA ASN A 228 7.26 3.39 8.24
C ASN A 228 6.82 2.31 7.24
N MET A 229 6.97 2.59 5.94
CA MET A 229 6.47 1.75 4.86
C MET A 229 6.92 0.28 4.98
N PHE A 230 8.23 0.03 5.12
CA PHE A 230 8.77 -1.33 5.24
C PHE A 230 8.27 -2.05 6.49
N MET A 231 8.30 -1.37 7.64
CA MET A 231 7.86 -1.94 8.92
C MET A 231 6.38 -2.30 8.91
N THR A 232 5.57 -1.47 8.25
CA THR A 232 4.12 -1.71 8.04
C THR A 232 3.90 -3.00 7.27
N VAL A 233 4.57 -3.17 6.13
CA VAL A 233 4.43 -4.37 5.30
C VAL A 233 4.97 -5.60 6.03
N LEU A 234 6.08 -5.47 6.75
CA LEU A 234 6.66 -6.56 7.54
C LEU A 234 5.68 -7.06 8.60
N LEU A 235 5.09 -6.14 9.37
CA LEU A 235 4.15 -6.46 10.43
C LEU A 235 2.88 -7.10 9.86
N PHE A 236 2.33 -6.53 8.78
CA PHE A 236 1.18 -7.12 8.10
C PHE A 236 1.45 -8.55 7.63
N PHE A 237 2.59 -8.78 6.97
CA PHE A 237 2.98 -10.12 6.53
C PHE A 237 3.16 -11.09 7.71
N ALA A 238 3.78 -10.63 8.80
CA ALA A 238 3.94 -11.44 10.02
C ALA A 238 2.58 -11.84 10.61
N ILE A 239 1.60 -10.93 10.63
CA ILE A 239 0.22 -11.23 11.04
C ILE A 239 -0.40 -12.29 10.13
N VAL A 240 -0.25 -12.16 8.81
CA VAL A 240 -0.82 -13.13 7.85
C VAL A 240 -0.20 -14.53 8.06
N VAL A 241 1.13 -14.62 8.20
CA VAL A 241 1.80 -15.89 8.48
C VAL A 241 1.35 -16.48 9.83
N ALA A 242 1.25 -15.64 10.87
CA ALA A 242 0.76 -16.07 12.18
C ALA A 242 -0.70 -16.57 12.11
N ALA A 243 -1.57 -15.88 11.37
CA ALA A 243 -2.96 -16.27 11.18
C ALA A 243 -3.08 -17.62 10.45
N ILE A 244 -2.25 -17.86 9.41
CA ILE A 244 -2.20 -19.14 8.70
C ILE A 244 -1.68 -20.26 9.62
N ALA A 245 -0.62 -19.99 10.38
CA ALA A 245 -0.06 -20.96 11.32
C ALA A 245 -1.08 -21.35 12.40
N VAL A 246 -1.73 -20.36 13.02
CA VAL A 246 -2.80 -20.58 14.00
C VAL A 246 -3.98 -21.32 13.37
N GLY A 247 -4.41 -20.94 12.17
CA GLY A 247 -5.49 -21.62 11.45
C GLY A 247 -5.21 -23.10 11.24
N ILE A 248 -4.01 -23.46 10.78
CA ILE A 248 -3.60 -24.86 10.59
C ILE A 248 -3.51 -25.62 11.92
N LEU A 249 -3.00 -24.98 12.98
CA LEU A 249 -2.97 -25.57 14.32
C LEU A 249 -4.37 -25.80 14.90
N LEU A 250 -5.30 -24.86 14.70
CA LEU A 250 -6.70 -25.04 15.12
C LEU A 250 -7.36 -26.21 14.37
N VAL A 251 -7.16 -26.31 13.05
CA VAL A 251 -7.66 -27.45 12.27
C VAL A 251 -7.09 -28.76 12.81
N LYS A 252 -5.81 -28.80 13.18
CA LYS A 252 -5.20 -29.98 13.81
C LYS A 252 -5.91 -30.36 15.11
N VAL A 253 -6.13 -29.41 16.02
CA VAL A 253 -6.81 -29.66 17.31
C VAL A 253 -8.24 -30.17 17.09
N VAL A 254 -8.99 -29.55 16.17
CA VAL A 254 -10.35 -29.99 15.82
C VAL A 254 -10.34 -31.43 15.29
N LEU A 255 -9.40 -31.76 14.39
CA LEU A 255 -9.29 -33.11 13.85
C LEU A 255 -8.91 -34.15 14.91
N GLU A 256 -8.02 -33.81 15.85
CA GLU A 256 -7.66 -34.68 16.98
C GLU A 256 -8.85 -34.92 17.91
N ALA A 257 -9.60 -33.88 18.25
CA ALA A 257 -10.84 -33.99 19.01
C ALA A 257 -11.89 -34.85 18.28
N TRP A 258 -12.05 -34.69 16.97
CA TRP A 258 -13.05 -35.46 16.22
C TRP A 258 -12.71 -36.95 16.09
N ALA A 259 -11.43 -37.30 15.98
CA ALA A 259 -11.00 -38.70 15.95
C ALA A 259 -11.11 -39.39 17.32
N LEU A 260 -11.20 -38.65 18.42
CA LEU A 260 -11.47 -39.21 19.74
C LEU A 260 -12.94 -39.63 19.92
N TYR A 261 -13.87 -39.05 19.14
CA TYR A 261 -15.32 -39.22 19.31
C TYR A 261 -16.03 -39.99 18.16
N GLY A 262 -15.35 -40.44 17.09
CA GLY A 262 -16.04 -41.15 16.00
C GLY A 262 -15.20 -41.76 14.87
N SER A 263 -15.90 -42.37 13.90
CA SER A 263 -15.32 -43.02 12.70
C SER A 263 -14.77 -42.00 11.71
N PHE A 264 -13.46 -42.02 11.51
CA PHE A 264 -12.72 -40.98 10.79
C PHE A 264 -12.59 -41.28 9.29
N PRO A 265 -12.88 -40.32 8.39
CA PRO A 265 -12.69 -40.52 6.94
C PRO A 265 -11.20 -40.57 6.59
N GLN A 266 -10.81 -41.51 5.71
CA GLN A 266 -9.39 -41.75 5.38
C GLN A 266 -8.68 -40.54 4.73
N SER A 267 -9.41 -39.63 4.06
CA SER A 267 -8.84 -38.43 3.43
C SER A 267 -8.23 -37.43 4.41
N LEU A 268 -8.66 -37.42 5.67
CA LEU A 268 -8.14 -36.50 6.69
C LEU A 268 -6.95 -37.09 7.49
N VAL A 269 -6.62 -38.37 7.28
CA VAL A 269 -5.50 -39.05 7.98
C VAL A 269 -4.17 -38.56 7.43
N ASP A 270 -4.10 -38.37 6.11
CA ASP A 270 -2.91 -37.87 5.43
C ASP A 270 -2.63 -36.41 5.80
N PHE A 271 -3.67 -35.59 5.97
CA PHE A 271 -3.54 -34.22 6.46
C PHE A 271 -2.94 -34.17 7.87
N ARG A 272 -3.38 -35.07 8.77
CA ARG A 272 -2.85 -35.18 10.13
C ARG A 272 -1.36 -35.59 10.13
N LYS A 273 -0.95 -36.53 9.29
CA LYS A 273 0.45 -37.02 9.27
C LYS A 273 1.42 -36.02 8.62
N HIS A 274 0.97 -35.28 7.60
CA HIS A 274 1.84 -34.42 6.79
C HIS A 274 1.60 -32.91 6.98
N TYR A 275 0.99 -32.49 8.10
CA TYR A 275 0.65 -31.08 8.31
C TYR A 275 1.85 -30.13 8.25
N TRP A 276 3.05 -30.55 8.68
CA TRP A 276 4.28 -29.76 8.53
C TRP A 276 4.66 -29.53 7.07
N GLY A 277 4.44 -30.51 6.21
CA GLY A 277 4.67 -30.39 4.77
C GLY A 277 3.66 -29.46 4.11
N LEU A 278 2.40 -29.53 4.52
CA LEU A 278 1.34 -28.63 4.05
C LEU A 278 1.60 -27.19 4.49
N LEU A 279 1.92 -26.97 5.77
CA LEU A 279 2.29 -25.67 6.33
C LEU A 279 3.50 -25.08 5.60
N GLY A 280 4.55 -25.88 5.40
CA GLY A 280 5.73 -25.46 4.63
C GLY A 280 5.37 -25.05 3.20
N ARG A 281 4.54 -25.85 2.51
CA ARG A 281 4.12 -25.56 1.13
C ARG A 281 3.25 -24.31 1.03
N THR A 282 2.32 -24.10 1.96
CA THR A 282 1.47 -22.90 2.00
C THR A 282 2.29 -21.65 2.28
N ILE A 283 3.24 -21.71 3.22
CA ILE A 283 4.12 -20.58 3.55
C ILE A 283 5.04 -20.28 2.37
N THR A 284 5.67 -21.28 1.76
CA THR A 284 6.53 -21.06 0.57
C THR A 284 5.75 -20.45 -0.59
N ASN A 285 4.52 -20.88 -0.83
CA ASN A 285 3.68 -20.30 -1.87
C ASN A 285 3.30 -18.84 -1.56
N LEU A 286 2.93 -18.55 -0.30
CA LEU A 286 2.68 -17.18 0.14
C LEU A 286 3.92 -16.29 -0.03
N VAL A 287 5.09 -16.77 0.39
CA VAL A 287 6.36 -16.07 0.20
C VAL A 287 6.63 -15.82 -1.27
N LEU A 288 6.41 -16.80 -2.15
CA LEU A 288 6.60 -16.67 -3.60
C LEU A 288 5.71 -15.57 -4.20
N ILE A 289 4.43 -15.52 -3.81
CA ILE A 289 3.46 -14.51 -4.26
C ILE A 289 3.92 -13.10 -3.83
N VAL A 290 4.36 -12.94 -2.57
CA VAL A 290 4.73 -11.63 -2.01
C VAL A 290 6.16 -11.22 -2.39
N TYR A 291 7.02 -12.16 -2.79
CA TYR A 291 8.46 -11.94 -2.98
C TYR A 291 8.77 -10.78 -3.94
N GLY A 292 8.02 -10.65 -5.04
CA GLY A 292 8.24 -9.58 -6.02
C GLY A 292 8.15 -8.18 -5.39
N ILE A 293 7.08 -7.93 -4.64
CA ILE A 293 6.88 -6.63 -3.96
C ILE A 293 7.78 -6.49 -2.72
N TRP A 294 8.10 -7.61 -2.07
CA TRP A 294 8.97 -7.64 -0.89
C TRP A 294 10.37 -7.15 -1.20
N VAL A 295 10.96 -7.61 -2.31
CA VAL A 295 12.28 -7.15 -2.75
C VAL A 295 12.28 -5.63 -2.97
N LEU A 296 11.21 -5.08 -3.56
CA LEU A 296 11.08 -3.63 -3.76
C LEU A 296 11.09 -2.88 -2.42
N TYR A 297 10.34 -3.35 -1.42
CA TYR A 297 10.32 -2.72 -0.10
C TYR A 297 11.65 -2.83 0.66
N CYS A 298 12.34 -3.97 0.55
CA CYS A 298 13.68 -4.11 1.13
C CYS A 298 14.68 -3.13 0.49
N VAL A 299 14.69 -3.02 -0.85
CA VAL A 299 15.56 -2.07 -1.57
C VAL A 299 15.22 -0.63 -1.22
N TYR A 300 13.93 -0.31 -1.10
CA TYR A 300 13.46 0.99 -0.63
C TYR A 300 13.98 1.30 0.79
N GLN A 301 13.89 0.34 1.71
CA GLN A 301 14.39 0.50 3.08
C GLN A 301 15.92 0.67 3.13
N PHE A 302 16.68 0.03 2.25
CA PHE A 302 18.12 0.24 2.19
C PHE A 302 18.52 1.62 1.65
N THR A 303 17.76 2.14 0.69
CA THR A 303 18.07 3.43 0.05
C THR A 303 17.60 4.62 0.88
N ARG A 304 16.43 4.53 1.53
CA ARG A 304 15.81 5.65 2.27
C ARG A 304 15.57 5.39 3.76
N GLY A 305 16.02 4.24 4.28
CA GLY A 305 15.79 3.88 5.67
C GLY A 305 16.47 4.82 6.66
N ASP A 306 15.72 5.14 7.71
CA ASP A 306 16.10 6.10 8.75
C ASP A 306 16.52 5.39 10.05
N SER A 307 15.96 4.20 10.33
CA SER A 307 16.34 3.35 11.48
C SER A 307 17.32 2.25 11.08
N TRP A 308 18.37 2.04 11.90
CA TRP A 308 19.34 0.95 11.71
C TRP A 308 18.68 -0.43 11.89
N ALA A 309 17.73 -0.55 12.83
CA ALA A 309 17.05 -1.81 13.12
C ALA A 309 16.16 -2.22 11.95
N ALA A 310 15.45 -1.25 11.34
CA ALA A 310 14.64 -1.51 10.16
C ALA A 310 15.50 -1.94 8.94
N LYS A 311 16.71 -1.38 8.77
CA LYS A 311 17.66 -1.84 7.75
C LYS A 311 18.12 -3.27 7.99
N LEU A 312 18.46 -3.62 9.23
CA LEU A 312 18.86 -4.98 9.59
C LEU A 312 17.72 -5.98 9.31
N LEU A 313 16.49 -5.65 9.75
CA LEU A 313 15.32 -6.48 9.49
C LEU A 313 15.04 -6.67 8.00
N ALA A 314 15.22 -5.62 7.18
CA ALA A 314 15.11 -5.72 5.73
C ALA A 314 16.12 -6.70 5.13
N GLY A 315 17.38 -6.67 5.56
CA GLY A 315 18.41 -7.61 5.11
C GLY A 315 18.18 -9.04 5.57
N LEU A 316 17.82 -9.22 6.84
CA LEU A 316 17.56 -10.55 7.40
C LEU A 316 16.38 -11.22 6.71
N THR A 317 15.26 -10.49 6.52
CA THR A 317 14.06 -11.02 5.89
C THR A 317 14.25 -11.27 4.40
N LEU A 318 14.96 -10.39 3.68
CA LEU A 318 15.34 -10.62 2.28
C LEU A 318 16.18 -11.89 2.15
N ALA A 319 17.22 -12.05 2.97
CA ALA A 319 18.08 -13.23 2.94
C ALA A 319 17.30 -14.51 3.29
N ALA A 320 16.39 -14.45 4.26
CA ALA A 320 15.54 -15.57 4.64
C ALA A 320 14.59 -15.99 3.51
N PHE A 321 13.91 -15.05 2.86
CA PHE A 321 12.97 -15.36 1.77
C PHE A 321 13.69 -15.85 0.52
N THR A 322 14.77 -15.19 0.13
CA THR A 322 15.61 -15.62 -0.99
C THR A 322 16.21 -16.99 -0.73
N GLY A 323 16.73 -17.23 0.48
CA GLY A 323 17.29 -18.53 0.88
C GLY A 323 16.24 -19.65 0.88
N LEU A 324 15.03 -19.37 1.36
CA LEU A 324 13.91 -20.32 1.34
C LEU A 324 13.53 -20.69 -0.09
N LEU A 325 13.30 -19.70 -0.97
CA LEU A 325 12.92 -19.95 -2.37
C LEU A 325 14.04 -20.64 -3.17
N ALA A 326 15.29 -20.21 -2.98
CA ALA A 326 16.45 -20.85 -3.61
C ALA A 326 16.60 -22.30 -3.14
N GLY A 327 16.45 -22.55 -1.84
CA GLY A 327 16.50 -23.89 -1.26
C GLY A 327 15.47 -24.83 -1.87
N PHE A 328 14.21 -24.40 -1.99
CA PHE A 328 13.17 -25.19 -2.66
C PHE A 328 13.45 -25.39 -4.15
N SER A 329 13.93 -24.36 -4.84
CA SER A 329 14.27 -24.45 -6.27
C SER A 329 15.39 -25.45 -6.53
N VAL A 330 16.46 -25.42 -5.72
CA VAL A 330 17.57 -26.38 -5.79
C VAL A 330 17.07 -27.79 -5.49
N ARG A 331 16.21 -27.97 -4.47
CA ARG A 331 15.62 -29.28 -4.14
C ARG A 331 14.82 -29.86 -5.30
N ILE A 332 13.97 -29.05 -5.95
CA ILE A 332 13.17 -29.45 -7.11
C ILE A 332 14.10 -29.82 -8.27
N TRP A 333 15.13 -29.01 -8.54
CA TRP A 333 16.11 -29.28 -9.59
C TRP A 333 16.86 -30.60 -9.37
N LEU A 334 17.32 -30.87 -8.14
CA LEU A 334 17.99 -32.12 -7.79
C LEU A 334 17.07 -33.34 -7.96
N LEU A 335 15.83 -33.26 -7.50
CA LEU A 335 14.82 -34.32 -7.67
C LEU A 335 14.55 -34.57 -9.16
N ALA A 336 14.29 -33.52 -9.94
CA ALA A 336 14.07 -33.63 -11.38
C ALA A 336 15.27 -34.29 -12.10
N HIS A 337 16.49 -33.95 -11.69
CA HIS A 337 17.70 -34.55 -12.25
C HIS A 337 17.83 -36.04 -11.89
N GLN A 338 17.47 -36.45 -10.67
CA GLN A 338 17.42 -37.86 -10.25
C GLN A 338 16.35 -38.65 -11.02
N TYR A 339 15.16 -38.07 -11.25
CA TYR A 339 14.11 -38.69 -12.07
C TYR A 339 14.53 -38.84 -13.53
N LYS A 340 15.21 -37.84 -14.10
CA LYS A 340 15.77 -37.94 -15.46
C LYS A 340 16.81 -39.07 -15.58
N LYS A 341 17.65 -39.25 -14.56
CA LYS A 341 18.68 -40.30 -14.54
C LYS A 341 18.10 -41.71 -14.38
N SER A 342 16.96 -41.86 -13.70
CA SER A 342 16.28 -43.16 -13.52
C SER A 342 15.38 -43.57 -14.68
N GLN A 343 14.86 -42.62 -15.47
CA GLN A 343 14.11 -42.92 -16.70
C GLN A 343 15.00 -43.08 -17.95
N GLY A 344 16.31 -42.79 -17.85
CA GLY A 344 17.28 -42.99 -18.92
C GLY A 344 17.72 -44.45 -19.13
N ASP A 345 17.24 -45.38 -18.30
CA ASP A 345 17.52 -46.82 -18.38
C ASP A 345 16.32 -47.57 -18.99
N ASN A 346 15.83 -47.07 -20.13
CA ASN A 346 14.86 -47.76 -20.98
C ASN A 346 15.52 -48.05 -22.34
N SER A 347 16.63 -48.80 -22.33
CA SER A 347 17.08 -49.53 -23.51
C SER A 347 16.37 -50.88 -23.54
N PHE A 348 15.39 -51.01 -24.44
CA PHE A 348 14.96 -52.29 -24.97
C PHE A 348 16.09 -52.96 -25.77
#